data_AF-A0A522H7Z3-F1
#
_entry.id   AF-A0A522H7Z3-F1
#
_cell.length_a   1.000
_cell.length_b   1.000
_cell.length_c   1.000
_cell.angle_alpha   90.00
_cell.angle_beta   90.00
_cell.angle_gamma   90.00
#
_symmetry.space_group_name_H-M   'P 1'
#
loop_
_entity.id
_entity.type
_entity.pdbx_description
1 polymer ?
#
loop_
_entity_poly.entity_id
_entity_poly.type
_entity_poly.pdbx_seq_one_letter_code
_entity_poly.pdbx_strand_id
1 'polypeptide(L)' 'MTQTEAAKTLGITQARVSDIKRGKINQFSLDLLVKVAARAGLQPHLTLEAA' A
#
# COMPACT_ATOMS: atom_id res chain seq x y z
N MET A 1 6.29 8.65 -13.03
CA MET A 1 5.20 7.68 -12.81
C MET A 1 3.93 8.41 -12.43
N THR A 2 2.87 8.27 -13.22
CA THR A 2 1.52 8.76 -12.91
C THR A 2 0.84 7.87 -11.87
N GLN A 3 -0.23 8.34 -11.22
CA GLN A 3 -0.98 7.50 -10.27
C GLN A 3 -1.65 6.30 -10.95
N THR A 4 -2.03 6.42 -12.23
CA THR A 4 -2.60 5.33 -13.03
C THR A 4 -1.55 4.26 -13.37
N GLU A 5 -0.31 4.66 -13.67
CA GLU A 5 0.80 3.73 -13.84
C GLU A 5 1.12 3.00 -12.53
N ALA A 6 1.20 3.74 -11.42
CA ALA A 6 1.42 3.16 -10.10
C ALA A 6 0.31 2.16 -9.73
N ALA A 7 -0.95 2.49 -10.04
CA ALA A 7 -2.09 1.61 -9.82
C ALA A 7 -1.93 0.26 -10.53
N LYS A 8 -1.45 0.26 -11.77
CA LYS A 8 -1.14 -0.96 -12.53
C LYS A 8 -0.02 -1.77 -11.87
N THR A 9 1.09 -1.13 -11.54
CA THR A 9 2.24 -1.80 -10.89
C THR A 9 1.87 -2.38 -9.52
N LEU A 10 1.10 -1.63 -8.73
CA LEU A 10 0.72 -2.01 -7.38
C LEU A 10 -0.52 -2.92 -7.34
N GLY A 11 -1.19 -3.15 -8.47
CA GLY A 11 -2.40 -3.96 -8.57
C GLY A 11 -3.56 -3.43 -7.71
N ILE A 12 -3.74 -2.11 -7.67
CA ILE A 12 -4.83 -1.40 -6.97
C ILE A 12 -5.44 -0.35 -7.89
N THR A 13 -6.54 0.29 -7.48
CA THR A 13 -7.14 1.37 -8.28
C THR A 13 -6.34 2.68 -8.13
N GLN A 14 -6.47 3.57 -9.12
CA GLN A 14 -5.86 4.91 -9.03
C GLN A 14 -6.40 5.72 -7.84
N ALA A 15 -7.69 5.57 -7.50
CA ALA A 15 -8.28 6.19 -6.31
C ALA A 15 -7.55 5.74 -5.03
N ARG A 16 -7.23 4.45 -4.89
CA ARG A 16 -6.47 3.92 -3.75
C ARG A 16 -5.04 4.43 -3.71
N VAL A 17 -4.37 4.59 -4.87
CA VAL A 17 -3.06 5.27 -4.93
C VAL A 17 -3.16 6.72 -4.42
N SER A 18 -4.22 7.44 -4.81
CA SER A 18 -4.47 8.81 -4.35
C SER A 18 -4.66 8.89 -2.83
N ASP A 19 -5.43 7.96 -2.26
CA ASP A 19 -5.67 7.89 -0.82
C ASP A 19 -4.38 7.59 -0.04
N ILE A 20 -3.54 6.66 -0.52
CA ILE A 20 -2.20 6.39 0.05
C ILE A 20 -1.33 7.66 0.00
N LYS A 21 -1.28 8.33 -1.16
CA LYS A 21 -0.49 9.56 -1.34
C LYS A 21 -0.96 10.70 -0.43
N ARG A 22 -2.25 10.72 -0.08
CA ARG A 22 -2.86 11.68 0.85
C ARG A 22 -2.77 11.25 2.32
N GLY A 23 -2.09 10.14 2.62
CA GLY A 23 -1.86 9.66 3.98
C GLY A 23 -3.06 8.95 4.63
N LYS A 24 -4.09 8.58 3.88
CA LYS A 24 -5.29 7.89 4.41
C LYS A 24 -5.07 6.40 4.66
N ILE A 25 -3.97 6.05 5.34
CA ILE A 25 -3.53 4.66 5.53
C ILE A 25 -4.52 3.84 6.37
N ASN A 26 -5.24 4.49 7.28
CA ASN A 26 -6.30 3.87 8.10
C ASN A 26 -7.50 3.31 7.29
N GLN A 27 -7.63 3.65 6.00
CA GLN A 27 -8.68 3.13 5.12
C GLN A 27 -8.31 1.81 4.44
N PHE A 28 -7.14 1.25 4.77
CA PHE A 28 -6.58 0.07 4.16
C PHE A 28 -6.47 -1.03 5.21
N SER A 29 -6.79 -2.26 4.83
CA SER A 29 -6.47 -3.41 5.67
C SER A 29 -4.95 -3.59 5.72
N LEU A 30 -4.46 -4.14 6.84
CA LEU A 30 -3.06 -4.51 6.97
C LEU A 30 -2.60 -5.43 5.83
N ASP A 31 -3.41 -6.43 5.48
CA ASP A 31 -3.15 -7.36 4.36
C ASP A 31 -2.94 -6.62 3.03
N LEU A 32 -3.77 -5.61 2.73
CA LEU A 32 -3.63 -4.82 1.53
C LEU A 32 -2.33 -3.99 1.55
N LEU A 33 -2.00 -3.38 2.68
CA LEU A 33 -0.77 -2.61 2.83
C LEU A 33 0.47 -3.49 2.62
N VAL A 34 0.49 -4.69 3.21
CA VAL A 34 1.59 -5.66 3.04
C VAL A 34 1.71 -6.08 1.57
N LYS A 35 0.61 -6.41 0.90
CA LYS A 35 0.62 -6.80 -0.53
C LYS A 35 1.11 -5.67 -1.43
N VAL A 36 0.63 -4.44 -1.20
CA VAL A 36 1.02 -3.26 -1.99
C VAL A 36 2.50 -2.93 -1.78
N ALA A 37 3.00 -2.99 -0.55
CA ALA A 37 4.42 -2.80 -0.25
C ALA A 37 5.30 -3.84 -0.95
N ALA A 38 4.92 -5.12 -0.89
CA ALA A 38 5.65 -6.19 -1.58
C ALA A 38 5.70 -5.97 -3.11
N ARG A 39 4.57 -5.59 -3.73
CA ARG A 39 4.51 -5.26 -5.17
C ARG A 39 5.33 -4.02 -5.54
N ALA A 40 5.52 -3.09 -4.60
CA ALA A 40 6.40 -1.94 -4.77
C ALA A 40 7.90 -2.31 -4.68
N GLY A 41 8.24 -3.58 -4.48
CA GLY A 41 9.63 -4.04 -4.29
C GLY A 41 10.15 -3.81 -2.87
N LEU A 42 9.29 -3.48 -1.91
CA LEU A 42 9.67 -3.34 -0.51
C LEU A 42 9.61 -4.69 0.21
N GLN A 43 10.26 -4.76 1.36
CA GLN A 43 10.21 -5.90 2.28
C GLN A 43 9.45 -5.49 3.55
N PRO A 44 8.10 -5.61 3.57
CA PRO A 44 7.32 -5.29 4.76
C PRO A 44 7.63 -6.28 5.89
N HIS A 45 7.79 -5.75 7.11
CA HIS A 45 8.02 -6.54 8.32
C HIS A 45 6.97 -6.17 9.37
N LEU A 46 6.53 -7.15 10.15
CA LEU A 46 5.70 -6.94 11.33
C LEU A 46 6.55 -7.15 12.57
N THR A 47 6.47 -6.21 13.50
CA THR A 47 6.95 -6.39 14.87
C THR A 47 5.74 -6.38 15.76
N LEU A 48 5.61 -7.42 16.60
CA LEU A 48 4.58 -7.49 17.63
C LEU A 48 5.24 -7.14 18.96
N GLU A 49 4.63 -6.23 19.71
CA GLU A 49 5.06 -5.96 21.07
C GLU A 49 4.57 -7.09 22.00
N ALA A 50 5.37 -7.42 23.00
CA ALA A 50 4.94 -8.33 24.07
C ALA A 50 3.78 -7.67 24.83
N ALA A 51 2.83 -8.50 25.27
CA ALA A 51 1.68 -8.08 26.08
C ALA A 51 2.10 -7.56 27.46
#